data_AF-A0A1M5FAH1-F1
#
_entry.id   AF-A0A1M5FAH1-F1
#
_cell.length_a   1.000
_cell.length_b   1.000
_cell.length_c   1.000
_cell.angle_alpha   90.00
_cell.angle_beta   90.00
_cell.angle_gamma   90.00
#
_symmetry.space_group_name_H-M   'P 1'
#
loop_
_entity.id
_entity.type
_entity.pdbx_description
1 polymer ?
#
loop_
_entity_poly.entity_id
_entity_poly.type
_entity_poly.pdbx_seq_one_letter_code
_entity_poly.pdbx_strand_id
1 'polypeptide(L)' 'MSSMVTSTPNALVREYHLDRMPVILDPDDYAHWLTGTPDEAFALLKAVPAERRVINQSGKGLKSDHGGLD' A
#
# COMPACT_ATOMS: atom_id res chain seq x y z
N MET A 1 20.18 -0.36 1.03
CA MET A 1 19.12 -0.50 0.00
C MET A 1 17.83 -0.76 0.75
N SER A 2 16.78 -0.02 0.46
CA SER A 2 15.45 -0.23 1.08
C SER A 2 14.47 -0.68 -0.01
N SER A 3 13.50 -1.52 0.37
CA SER A 3 12.43 -1.99 -0.50
C SER A 3 11.09 -1.95 0.24
N MET A 4 9.98 -1.93 -0.49
CA MET A 4 8.63 -1.98 0.08
C MET A 4 8.06 -3.39 0.03
N VAL A 5 7.43 -3.82 1.12
CA VAL A 5 6.76 -5.12 1.19
C VAL A 5 5.37 -5.04 0.56
N THR A 6 5.04 -6.05 -0.23
CA THR A 6 3.76 -6.13 -0.96
C THR A 6 3.07 -7.46 -0.69
N SER A 7 1.75 -7.43 -0.75
CA SER A 7 0.84 -8.58 -0.63
C SER A 7 0.00 -8.74 -1.90
N THR A 8 -0.87 -9.74 -1.93
CA THR A 8 -1.93 -9.86 -2.94
C THR A 8 -2.97 -8.75 -2.77
N PRO A 9 -3.59 -8.27 -3.86
CA PRO A 9 -4.55 -7.18 -3.79
C PRO A 9 -5.84 -7.58 -3.05
N ASN A 10 -6.42 -6.63 -2.32
CA ASN A 10 -7.80 -6.72 -1.84
C ASN A 10 -8.80 -6.50 -3.00
N ALA A 11 -10.10 -6.67 -2.74
CA ALA A 11 -11.15 -6.57 -3.76
C ALA A 11 -11.11 -5.24 -4.54
N LEU A 12 -10.97 -4.10 -3.84
CA LEU A 12 -10.92 -2.77 -4.43
C LEU A 12 -9.69 -2.58 -5.33
N VAL A 13 -8.50 -2.96 -4.86
CA VAL A 13 -7.25 -2.78 -5.63
C VAL A 13 -7.21 -3.71 -6.84
N ARG A 14 -7.81 -4.90 -6.74
CA ARG A 14 -7.82 -5.90 -7.81
C ARG A 14 -8.52 -5.42 -9.08
N GLU A 15 -9.40 -4.42 -8.99
CA GLU A 15 -10.04 -3.79 -10.14
C GLU A 15 -9.05 -3.06 -11.06
N TYR A 16 -7.89 -2.64 -10.54
CA TYR A 16 -6.90 -1.85 -11.27
C TYR A 16 -5.51 -2.51 -11.32
N HIS A 17 -5.14 -3.27 -10.30
CA HIS A 17 -3.85 -3.96 -10.17
C HIS A 17 -4.07 -5.42 -9.78
N LEU A 18 -3.93 -6.31 -10.76
CA LEU A 18 -4.28 -7.73 -10.59
C LEU A 18 -3.31 -8.52 -9.70
N ASP A 19 -2.06 -8.07 -9.59
CA ASP A 19 -0.97 -8.87 -9.03
C ASP A 19 -0.57 -8.46 -7.60
N ARG A 20 -0.31 -7.17 -7.33
CA ARG A 20 0.27 -6.73 -6.05
C ARG A 20 -0.34 -5.46 -5.50
N MET A 21 -0.35 -5.37 -4.17
CA MET A 21 -0.59 -4.14 -3.43
C MET A 21 0.45 -3.95 -2.32
N PRO A 22 0.76 -2.72 -1.89
CA PRO A 22 1.56 -2.50 -0.68
C PRO A 22 0.90 -3.11 0.55
N VAL A 23 1.68 -3.67 1.46
CA VAL A 23 1.21 -3.93 2.83
C VAL A 23 1.03 -2.59 3.52
N ILE A 24 -0.13 -2.38 4.13
CA ILE A 24 -0.41 -1.15 4.88
C ILE A 24 -0.68 -1.53 6.33
N LEU A 25 0.17 -1.03 7.21
CA LEU A 25 0.10 -1.28 8.66
C LEU A 25 -0.97 -0.38 9.31
N ASP A 26 -1.66 -0.92 10.30
CA ASP A 26 -2.43 -0.12 11.26
C ASP A 26 -1.45 0.63 12.17
N PRO A 27 -1.69 1.91 12.52
CA PRO A 27 -0.80 2.65 13.42
C PRO A 27 -0.51 1.93 14.75
N ASP A 28 -1.48 1.19 15.28
CA ASP A 28 -1.32 0.43 16.52
C ASP A 28 -0.32 -0.73 16.40
N ASP A 29 -0.01 -1.15 15.17
CA ASP A 29 0.90 -2.27 14.88
C ASP A 29 2.37 -1.83 14.66
N TYR A 30 2.68 -0.54 14.72
CA TYR A 30 4.03 -0.04 14.41
C TYR A 30 5.11 -0.60 15.34
N ALA A 31 4.80 -0.75 16.63
CA ALA A 31 5.74 -1.32 17.60
C ALA A 31 6.07 -2.79 17.27
N HIS A 32 5.06 -3.59 16.92
CA HIS A 32 5.24 -4.98 16.49
C HIS A 32 6.06 -5.08 15.21
N TRP A 33 5.89 -4.13 14.28
CA TRP A 33 6.67 -4.09 13.04
C TRP A 33 8.13 -3.67 13.23
N LEU A 34 8.37 -2.61 14.01
CA LEU A 34 9.70 -2.00 14.14
C LEU A 34 10.59 -2.71 15.16
N THR A 35 9.98 -3.26 16.22
CA THR A 35 10.70 -3.78 17.39
C THR A 35 10.24 -5.15 17.86
N GLY A 36 9.17 -5.69 17.28
CA GLY A 36 8.70 -7.03 17.58
C GLY A 36 9.60 -8.13 17.03
N THR A 37 9.24 -9.36 17.36
CA THR A 37 9.87 -10.56 16.81
C THR A 37 9.56 -10.70 15.30
N PRO A 38 10.38 -11.46 14.55
CA PRO A 38 10.10 -11.76 13.16
C PRO A 38 8.71 -12.36 12.92
N ASP A 39 8.24 -13.23 13.82
CA ASP A 39 6.93 -13.87 13.71
C ASP A 39 5.79 -12.86 13.92
N GLU A 40 5.92 -11.94 14.88
CA GLU A 40 4.97 -10.84 15.09
C GLU A 40 4.91 -9.93 13.86
N ALA A 41 6.06 -9.53 13.31
CA ALA A 41 6.12 -8.71 12.10
C ALA A 41 5.53 -9.44 10.88
N PHE A 42 5.80 -10.74 10.73
CA PHE A 42 5.28 -11.54 9.62
C PHE A 42 3.75 -11.66 9.66
N ALA A 43 3.16 -11.77 10.85
CA ALA A 43 1.70 -11.81 11.02
C ALA A 43 0.98 -10.54 10.52
N LEU A 44 1.70 -9.43 10.36
CA LEU A 44 1.17 -8.17 9.85
C LEU A 44 1.12 -8.11 8.30
N LEU A 45 1.75 -9.05 7.60
CA LEU A 45 1.87 -9.05 6.13
C LEU A 45 0.60 -9.49 5.41
N LYS A 46 -0.49 -8.73 5.60
CA LYS A 46 -1.82 -8.99 5.05
C LYS A 46 -2.33 -7.81 4.24
N ALA A 47 -3.23 -8.10 3.30
CA ALA A 47 -3.97 -7.06 2.60
C ALA A 47 -4.88 -6.31 3.59
N VAL A 48 -4.89 -4.98 3.51
CA VAL A 48 -5.84 -4.18 4.30
C VAL A 48 -7.28 -4.42 3.79
N PRO A 49 -8.30 -4.49 4.67
CA PRO A 49 -9.69 -4.59 4.24
C PRO A 49 -10.09 -3.47 3.27
N ALA A 50 -10.88 -3.79 2.25
CA ALA A 50 -11.25 -2.86 1.18
C ALA A 50 -12.09 -1.69 1.71
N GLU A 51 -12.90 -1.93 2.74
CA GLU A 51 -13.84 -0.99 3.36
C GLU A 51 -13.11 0.16 4.08
N ARG A 52 -11.82 -0.03 4.42
CA ARG A 52 -10.99 1.00 5.05
C ARG A 52 -10.30 1.91 4.02
N ARG A 53 -10.59 1.77 2.72
CA ARG A 53 -9.92 2.49 1.64
C ARG A 53 -10.92 3.09 0.67
N VAL A 54 -10.58 4.27 0.16
CA VAL A 54 -11.33 4.99 -0.87
C VAL A 54 -10.35 5.45 -1.93
N ILE A 55 -10.70 5.25 -3.21
CA ILE A 55 -9.96 5.81 -4.33
C ILE A 55 -10.44 7.24 -4.52
N ASN A 56 -9.62 8.22 -4.15
CA ASN A 56 -10.03 9.62 -4.15
C ASN A 56 -9.98 10.26 -5.55
N GLN A 57 -9.07 9.83 -6.44
CA GLN A 57 -8.85 10.47 -7.75
C GLN A 57 -8.26 9.50 -8.79
N SER A 58 -8.51 9.75 -10.08
CA SER A 58 -7.90 9.01 -11.21
C SER A 58 -7.00 9.92 -12.07
N GLY A 59 -5.72 9.59 -12.22
CA GLY A 59 -4.70 10.48 -12.81
C GLY A 59 -4.51 10.39 -14.33
N LYS A 60 -5.56 10.21 -15.14
CA LYS A 60 -5.39 10.04 -16.62
C LYS A 60 -4.65 11.21 -17.31
N GLY A 61 -4.68 12.42 -16.74
CA GLY A 61 -3.96 13.62 -17.24
C GLY A 61 -2.73 14.05 -16.42
N LEU A 62 -2.31 13.28 -15.43
CA LEU A 62 -1.19 13.60 -14.53
C LEU A 62 0.09 12.82 -14.87
N LYS A 63 0.13 12.17 -16.03
CA LYS A 63 1.24 11.29 -16.43
C LYS A 63 2.49 12.03 -16.88
N SER A 64 2.39 13.35 -17.08
CA SER A 64 3.45 14.18 -17.63
C SER A 64 3.51 15.48 -16.85
N ASP A 65 4.69 15.83 -16.35
CA ASP A 65 4.96 17.21 -15.94
C ASP A 65 5.30 17.99 -17.23
N HIS A 66 4.49 18.98 -17.56
CA HIS A 66 4.69 19.79 -18.77
C HIS A 66 5.65 20.97 -18.56
N GLY A 67 6.38 21.00 -17.44
CA GLY A 67 7.49 21.92 -17.21
C GLY A 67 7.10 23.36 -17.56
N GLY A 68 6.18 23.94 -16.80
CA GLY A 68 5.84 25.36 -16.94
C GLY A 68 7.07 26.21 -16.63
N LEU A 69 7.76 26.66 -17.66
CA LEU A 69 8.76 27.72 -17.59
C LEU A 69 8.00 29.03 -17.79
N ASP A 70 7.69 29.70 -16.68
CA ASP A 70 7.43 31.15 -16.66
C ASP A 70 8.74 31.88 -16.34
#